data_AF-A0A0N8K843-F1
#
_entry.id   AF-A0A0N8K843-F1
#
_cell.length_a   1.000
_cell.length_b   1.000
_cell.length_c   1.000
_cell.angle_alpha   90.00
_cell.angle_beta   90.00
_cell.angle_gamma   90.00
#
_symmetry.space_group_name_H-M   'P 1'
#
loop_
_entity.id
_entity.type
_entity.pdbx_description
1 polymer ?
#
loop_
_entity_poly.entity_id
_entity_poly.type
_entity_poly.pdbx_seq_one_letter_code
_entity_poly.pdbx_strand_id
1 'polypeptide(L)'
;MVEPANPDLSIDKQCKLLSISRSTFYYQPTGETALNLVLMRQIDEQFLETPFFGVRQMTWHLRNEGHLVNEKRIRRLMRLMGLMPIYQKPNTSKSAMGHKTYPDLLKGLRVIRPNQVWAADITYLLFRCSEAFCIWSPSWTGTPARCWPGGYLIRWRLTSASRR
;
A
#
# COMPACT_ATOMS: atom_id res chain seq x y z
N MET A 1 -14.84 -34.53 -6.80
CA MET A 1 -14.53 -34.13 -8.19
C MET A 1 -15.80 -34.30 -9.01
N VAL A 2 -16.10 -33.45 -10.00
CA VAL A 2 -17.29 -33.62 -10.87
C VAL A 2 -16.93 -34.57 -12.01
N GLU A 3 -17.72 -35.62 -12.20
CA GLU A 3 -17.50 -36.69 -13.17
C GLU A 3 -18.62 -36.69 -14.23
N PRO A 4 -18.36 -36.17 -15.45
CA PRO A 4 -19.38 -36.07 -16.49
C PRO A 4 -19.81 -37.43 -17.07
N ALA A 5 -19.03 -38.50 -16.85
CA ALA A 5 -19.30 -39.85 -17.35
C ALA A 5 -20.09 -40.74 -16.36
N ASN A 6 -20.56 -40.18 -15.24
CA ASN A 6 -21.29 -40.94 -14.22
C ASN A 6 -22.76 -41.17 -14.66
N PRO A 7 -23.24 -42.42 -14.77
CA PRO A 7 -24.60 -42.73 -15.23
C PRO A 7 -25.69 -42.42 -14.19
N ASP A 8 -25.35 -42.37 -12.89
CA ASP A 8 -26.34 -42.27 -11.80
C ASP A 8 -26.63 -40.82 -11.37
N LEU A 9 -25.68 -39.91 -11.59
CA LEU A 9 -25.74 -38.53 -11.12
C LEU A 9 -25.47 -37.54 -12.24
N SER A 10 -26.47 -36.69 -12.54
CA SER A 10 -26.29 -35.59 -13.49
C SER A 10 -25.30 -34.54 -12.96
N ILE A 11 -24.62 -33.85 -13.88
CA ILE A 11 -23.66 -32.76 -13.57
C ILE A 11 -24.32 -31.71 -12.65
N ASP A 12 -25.61 -31.41 -12.83
CA ASP A 12 -26.35 -30.48 -11.97
C ASP A 12 -26.44 -30.95 -10.51
N LYS A 13 -26.75 -32.24 -10.29
CA LYS A 13 -26.79 -32.82 -8.94
C LYS A 13 -25.41 -32.84 -8.30
N GLN A 14 -24.37 -33.19 -9.07
CA GLN A 14 -22.99 -33.18 -8.58
C GLN A 14 -22.52 -31.77 -8.20
N CYS A 15 -22.82 -30.76 -9.02
CA CYS A 15 -22.53 -29.35 -8.72
C CYS A 15 -23.26 -28.88 -7.47
N LYS A 16 -24.55 -29.24 -7.30
CA LYS A 16 -25.33 -28.93 -6.09
C LYS A 16 -24.75 -29.57 -4.84
N LEU A 17 -24.38 -30.86 -4.89
CA LEU A 17 -23.75 -31.57 -3.77
C LEU A 17 -22.42 -30.92 -3.35
N LEU A 18 -21.62 -30.48 -4.33
CA LEU A 18 -20.35 -29.80 -4.09
C LEU A 18 -20.49 -28.32 -3.76
N SER A 19 -21.71 -27.76 -3.77
CA SER A 19 -21.96 -26.32 -3.60
C SER A 19 -21.21 -25.43 -4.60
N ILE A 20 -21.01 -25.91 -5.84
CA ILE A 20 -20.35 -25.18 -6.92
C ILE A 20 -21.40 -24.78 -7.97
N SER A 21 -21.29 -23.58 -8.53
CA SER A 21 -22.17 -23.16 -9.62
C SER A 21 -21.87 -23.94 -10.90
N ARG A 22 -22.92 -24.32 -11.64
CA ARG A 22 -22.77 -25.07 -12.90
C ARG A 22 -21.96 -24.30 -13.95
N SER A 23 -22.04 -22.97 -13.97
CA SER A 23 -21.28 -22.12 -14.90
C SER A 23 -19.78 -22.19 -14.65
N THR A 24 -19.35 -22.31 -13.39
CA THR A 24 -17.93 -22.50 -13.03
C THR A 24 -17.37 -23.79 -13.61
N PHE A 25 -18.15 -24.88 -13.65
CA PHE A 25 -17.70 -26.16 -14.20
C PHE A 25 -17.41 -26.11 -15.71
N TYR A 26 -18.23 -25.39 -16.47
CA TYR A 26 -18.02 -25.23 -17.92
C TYR A 26 -17.06 -24.10 -18.28
N TYR A 27 -16.71 -23.24 -17.31
CA TYR A 27 -15.82 -22.12 -17.57
C TYR A 27 -14.39 -22.62 -17.80
N GLN A 28 -13.93 -22.50 -19.04
CA GLN A 28 -12.52 -22.65 -19.37
C GLN A 28 -11.85 -21.26 -19.36
N PRO A 29 -10.83 -21.04 -18.52
CA PRO A 29 -10.11 -19.78 -18.50
C PRO A 29 -9.42 -19.60 -19.85
N THR A 30 -9.86 -18.59 -20.61
CA THR A 30 -9.20 -18.22 -21.86
C THR A 30 -7.91 -17.47 -21.53
N GLY A 31 -6.80 -17.89 -22.12
CA GLY A 31 -5.52 -17.19 -22.01
C GLY A 31 -5.57 -15.79 -22.61
N GLU A 32 -4.49 -15.04 -22.43
CA GLU A 32 -4.36 -13.71 -23.02
C GLU A 32 -4.06 -13.79 -24.52
N THR A 33 -4.62 -12.85 -25.29
CA THR A 33 -4.40 -12.78 -26.75
C THR A 33 -2.92 -12.51 -27.06
N ALA A 34 -2.41 -13.01 -28.20
CA ALA A 34 -1.03 -12.76 -28.64
C ALA A 34 -0.64 -11.27 -28.62
N LEU A 35 -1.55 -10.38 -29.03
CA LEU A 35 -1.34 -8.93 -28.98
C LEU A 35 -1.20 -8.40 -27.53
N ASN A 36 -1.92 -8.98 -26.56
CA ASN A 36 -1.74 -8.60 -25.16
C ASN A 36 -0.36 -9.02 -24.64
N LEU A 37 0.16 -10.17 -25.07
CA LEU A 37 1.49 -10.62 -24.67
C LEU A 37 2.59 -9.68 -25.21
N VAL A 38 2.45 -9.20 -26.45
CA VAL A 38 3.36 -8.18 -27.01
C VAL A 38 3.29 -6.89 -26.22
N LEU A 39 2.08 -6.39 -25.93
CA LEU A 39 1.90 -5.17 -25.13
C LEU A 39 2.46 -5.35 -23.71
N MET A 40 2.31 -6.52 -23.10
CA MET A 40 2.84 -6.79 -21.76
C MET A 40 4.37 -6.74 -21.75
N ARG A 41 5.05 -7.23 -22.81
CA ARG A 41 6.52 -7.11 -22.93
C ARG A 41 6.97 -5.65 -23.04
N GLN A 42 6.33 -4.87 -23.90
CA GLN A 42 6.67 -3.45 -24.06
C GLN A 42 6.40 -2.64 -22.78
N ILE A 43 5.31 -2.94 -22.08
CA ILE A 43 5.01 -2.32 -20.78
C ILE A 43 6.12 -2.65 -19.77
N ASP A 44 6.61 -3.89 -19.75
CA ASP A 44 7.67 -4.32 -18.83
C ASP A 44 8.99 -3.60 -19.13
N GLU A 45 9.41 -3.59 -20.40
CA GLU A 45 10.59 -2.87 -20.87
C GLU A 45 10.53 -1.37 -20.50
N GLN A 46 9.41 -0.71 -20.80
CA GLN A 46 9.23 0.70 -20.48
C GLN A 46 9.18 0.97 -18.97
N PHE A 47 8.61 0.05 -18.19
CA PHE A 47 8.52 0.19 -16.74
C PHE A 47 9.90 0.05 -16.06
N LEU A 48 10.80 -0.76 -16.62
CA LEU A 48 12.19 -0.87 -16.17
C LEU A 48 12.96 0.44 -16.37
N GLU A 49 12.73 1.14 -17.49
CA GLU A 49 13.34 2.44 -17.73
C GLU A 49 12.71 3.55 -16.87
N THR A 50 11.39 3.49 -16.68
CA THR A 50 10.61 4.56 -16.06
C THR A 50 9.63 4.04 -14.99
N PRO A 51 10.12 3.71 -13.77
CA PRO A 51 9.28 3.10 -12.71
C PRO A 51 8.20 4.02 -12.13
N PHE A 52 8.19 5.30 -12.53
CA PHE A 52 7.19 6.29 -12.14
C PHE A 52 6.03 6.39 -13.15
N PHE A 53 6.09 5.67 -14.28
CA PHE A 53 5.05 5.74 -15.30
C PHE A 53 3.74 5.10 -14.84
N GLY A 54 2.73 5.95 -14.69
CA GLY A 54 1.36 5.50 -14.41
C GLY A 54 0.61 5.06 -15.67
N VAL A 55 -0.60 4.54 -15.48
CA VAL A 55 -1.48 4.03 -16.56
C VAL A 55 -1.66 5.03 -17.70
N ARG A 56 -1.88 6.32 -17.39
CA ARG A 56 -2.09 7.37 -18.41
C ARG A 56 -0.82 7.62 -19.24
N GLN A 57 0.34 7.68 -18.59
CA GLN A 57 1.62 7.91 -19.25
C GLN A 57 2.01 6.71 -20.12
N MET A 58 1.83 5.49 -19.60
CA MET A 58 2.05 4.25 -20.35
C MET A 58 1.13 4.16 -21.59
N THR A 59 -0.13 4.61 -21.46
CA THR A 59 -1.07 4.68 -22.59
C THR A 59 -0.62 5.65 -23.66
N TRP A 60 -0.09 6.81 -23.28
CA TRP A 60 0.40 7.78 -24.25
C TRP A 60 1.68 7.30 -24.94
N HIS A 61 2.60 6.71 -24.17
CA HIS A 61 3.83 6.12 -24.70
C HIS A 61 3.52 5.05 -25.76
N LEU A 62 2.70 4.04 -25.43
CA LEU A 62 2.34 2.98 -26.37
C LEU A 62 1.58 3.50 -27.60
N ARG A 63 0.81 4.58 -27.46
CA ARG A 63 0.17 5.23 -28.61
C ARG A 63 1.17 5.94 -29.52
N ASN A 64 2.19 6.56 -28.96
CA ASN A 64 3.26 7.17 -29.74
C ASN A 64 4.09 6.11 -30.50
N GLU A 65 4.19 4.90 -29.96
CA GLU A 65 4.79 3.75 -30.67
C GLU A 65 3.90 3.13 -31.75
N GLY A 66 2.68 3.66 -31.94
CA GLY A 66 1.75 3.21 -32.99
C GLY A 66 0.67 2.22 -32.53
N HIS A 67 0.61 1.88 -31.23
CA HIS A 67 -0.44 0.98 -30.72
C HIS A 67 -1.71 1.76 -30.37
N LEU A 68 -2.82 1.47 -31.07
CA LEU A 68 -4.13 2.04 -30.75
C LEU A 68 -4.77 1.33 -29.54
N VAL A 69 -4.25 1.64 -28.35
CA VAL A 69 -4.68 1.01 -27.09
C VAL A 69 -5.54 1.94 -26.22
N ASN A 70 -6.52 1.35 -25.54
CA ASN A 70 -7.37 2.04 -24.58
C ASN A 70 -6.75 2.00 -23.18
N GLU A 71 -6.88 3.08 -22.41
CA GLU A 71 -6.39 3.18 -21.03
C GLU A 71 -6.95 2.06 -20.14
N LYS A 72 -8.23 1.68 -20.32
CA LYS A 72 -8.85 0.57 -19.57
C LYS A 72 -8.11 -0.76 -19.80
N ARG A 73 -7.61 -0.99 -21.02
CA ARG A 73 -6.87 -2.20 -21.38
C ARG A 73 -5.52 -2.23 -20.68
N ILE A 74 -4.76 -1.12 -20.74
CA ILE A 74 -3.46 -1.01 -20.08
C ILE A 74 -3.60 -1.14 -18.57
N ARG A 75 -4.62 -0.50 -17.98
CA ARG A 75 -4.90 -0.64 -16.53
C ARG A 75 -5.10 -2.10 -16.13
N ARG A 76 -5.80 -2.89 -16.94
CA ARG A 76 -5.97 -4.34 -16.70
C ARG A 76 -4.64 -5.07 -16.81
N LEU A 77 -3.87 -4.82 -17.88
CA LEU A 77 -2.58 -5.49 -18.12
C LEU A 77 -1.56 -5.19 -17.01
N MET A 78 -1.41 -3.92 -16.61
CA MET A 78 -0.52 -3.54 -15.49
C MET A 78 -0.94 -4.22 -14.18
N ARG A 79 -2.25 -4.35 -13.91
CA ARG A 79 -2.75 -5.08 -12.73
C ARG A 79 -2.45 -6.58 -12.79
N LEU A 80 -2.59 -7.20 -13.96
CA LEU A 80 -2.25 -8.62 -14.15
C LEU A 80 -0.75 -8.88 -13.93
N MET A 81 0.09 -7.94 -14.34
CA MET A 81 1.55 -7.98 -14.13
C MET A 81 1.98 -7.58 -12.71
N GLY A 82 1.07 -7.03 -11.90
CA GLY A 82 1.40 -6.50 -10.56
C GLY A 82 2.24 -5.21 -10.58
N LEU A 83 2.29 -4.50 -11.71
CA LEU A 83 3.05 -3.27 -11.87
C LEU A 83 2.30 -2.11 -11.21
N MET A 84 2.94 -1.48 -10.23
CA MET A 84 2.42 -0.29 -9.57
C MET A 84 3.46 0.84 -9.64
N PRO A 85 3.11 2.00 -10.21
CA PRO A 85 4.04 3.11 -10.32
C PRO A 85 4.50 3.56 -8.94
N ILE A 86 5.81 3.78 -8.80
CA ILE A 86 6.40 4.31 -7.58
C ILE A 86 6.30 5.83 -7.65
N TYR A 87 5.36 6.38 -6.88
CA TYR A 87 5.26 7.81 -6.71
C TYR A 87 6.36 8.32 -5.78
N GLN A 88 6.93 9.48 -6.13
CA GLN A 88 7.84 10.17 -5.22
C GLN A 88 7.06 10.56 -3.96
N LYS A 89 7.58 10.17 -2.79
CA LYS A 89 7.05 10.66 -1.51
C LYS A 89 7.28 12.17 -1.44
N PRO A 90 6.34 12.95 -0.89
CA PRO A 90 6.56 14.37 -0.67
C PRO A 90 7.81 14.54 0.20
N ASN A 91 8.73 15.40 -0.24
CA ASN A 91 9.98 15.65 0.46
C ASN A 91 9.74 16.50 1.71
N THR A 92 9.40 15.85 2.82
CA THR A 92 9.15 16.51 4.12
C THR A 92 10.40 17.18 4.71
N SER A 93 11.58 16.86 4.19
CA SER A 93 12.86 17.45 4.64
C SER A 93 13.04 18.88 4.14
N LYS A 94 12.34 19.27 3.07
CA LYS A 94 12.36 20.63 2.55
C LYS A 94 11.10 21.36 3.02
N SER A 95 11.30 22.38 3.85
CA SER A 95 10.24 23.32 4.20
C SER A 95 9.62 23.88 2.91
N ALA A 96 8.29 23.83 2.79
CA ALA A 96 7.63 24.51 1.69
C ALA A 96 7.83 26.03 1.81
N MET A 97 7.85 26.72 0.66
CA MET A 97 8.02 28.17 0.61
C MET A 97 6.86 28.84 1.37
N GLY A 98 7.18 29.58 2.43
CA GLY A 98 6.18 30.28 3.27
C GLY A 98 5.93 29.69 4.66
N HIS A 99 6.55 28.57 5.03
CA HIS A 99 6.54 28.14 6.44
C HIS A 99 7.40 29.06 7.30
N LYS A 100 6.83 29.52 8.42
CA LYS A 100 7.53 30.35 9.40
C LYS A 100 8.60 29.52 10.10
N THR A 101 9.86 29.88 9.91
CA THR A 101 10.98 29.32 10.68
C THR A 101 10.85 29.78 12.12
N TYR A 102 10.68 28.84 13.04
CA TYR A 102 10.71 29.14 14.48
C TYR A 102 12.17 29.16 14.96
N PRO A 103 12.60 30.17 15.74
CA PRO A 103 13.93 30.18 16.31
C PRO A 103 14.09 29.03 17.30
N ASP A 104 15.26 28.40 17.29
CA ASP A 104 15.62 27.37 18.27
C ASP A 104 15.84 28.00 19.64
N LEU A 105 14.83 27.89 20.50
CA LEU A 105 14.83 28.44 21.86
C LEU A 105 15.78 27.70 22.81
N LEU A 106 16.31 26.54 22.41
CA LEU A 106 17.26 25.76 23.19
C LEU A 106 18.71 26.18 22.93
N LYS A 107 18.96 26.94 21.86
CA LYS A 107 20.31 27.34 21.44
C LYS A 107 20.93 28.29 22.47
N GLY A 108 21.95 27.81 23.19
CA GLY A 108 22.68 28.57 24.21
C GLY A 108 22.16 28.40 25.65
N LEU A 109 21.11 27.59 25.85
CA LEU A 109 20.59 27.31 27.19
C LEU A 109 21.43 26.20 27.87
N ARG A 110 22.07 26.52 28.99
CA ARG A 110 22.67 25.51 29.88
C ARG A 110 21.57 24.88 30.75
N VAL A 111 21.37 23.57 30.63
CA VAL A 111 20.42 22.80 31.45
C VAL A 111 21.10 22.44 32.77
N ILE A 112 20.63 23.01 33.88
CA ILE A 112 21.27 22.93 35.21
C ILE A 112 20.41 22.10 36.18
N ARG A 113 19.10 21.96 35.92
CA ARG A 113 18.15 21.28 36.81
C ARG A 113 17.26 20.29 36.04
N PRO A 114 16.81 19.19 36.69
CA PRO A 114 15.79 18.32 36.11
C PRO A 114 14.48 19.10 35.84
N ASN A 115 13.71 18.68 34.83
CA ASN A 115 12.46 19.32 34.35
C ASN A 115 12.61 20.70 33.67
N GLN A 116 13.82 21.14 33.32
CA GLN A 116 14.06 22.43 32.66
C GLN A 116 13.82 22.39 31.14
N VAL A 117 14.07 21.26 30.48
CA VAL A 117 13.84 21.05 29.05
C VAL A 117 13.22 19.68 28.85
N TRP A 118 12.22 19.60 27.98
CA TRP A 118 11.52 18.37 27.64
C TRP A 118 11.69 18.14 26.13
N ALA A 119 12.33 17.03 25.77
CA ALA A 119 12.38 16.57 24.39
C ALA A 119 11.39 15.42 24.22
N ALA A 120 10.65 15.44 23.11
CA ALA A 120 9.74 14.36 22.76
C ALA A 120 10.01 13.96 21.32
N ASP A 121 10.42 12.71 21.12
CA ASP A 121 10.60 12.12 19.80
C ASP A 121 9.44 11.17 19.49
N ILE A 122 8.95 11.20 18.25
CA ILE A 122 7.94 10.27 17.77
C ILE A 122 8.66 9.09 17.12
N THR A 123 8.72 7.96 17.82
CA THR A 123 9.20 6.70 17.24
C THR A 123 8.03 5.95 16.60
N TYR A 124 8.06 5.81 15.28
CA TYR A 124 7.13 4.94 14.57
C TYR A 124 7.57 3.49 14.74
N LEU A 125 6.84 2.73 15.56
CA LEU A 125 7.00 1.29 15.65
C LEU A 125 6.23 0.64 14.48
N LEU A 126 6.97 0.01 13.56
CA LEU A 126 6.40 -0.74 12.45
C LEU A 126 5.87 -2.09 12.95
N PHE A 127 4.55 -2.21 13.11
CA PHE A 127 3.88 -3.50 13.35
C PHE A 127 3.45 -4.16 12.03
N ARG A 128 3.58 -5.48 11.92
CA ARG A 128 3.11 -6.28 10.76
C ARG A 128 1.57 -6.48 10.71
N CYS A 129 0.81 -5.91 11.64
CA CYS A 129 -0.67 -5.96 11.67
C CYS A 129 -1.27 -4.64 12.19
N SER A 130 -2.51 -4.35 11.76
CA SER A 130 -3.17 -3.04 11.60
C SER A 130 -3.59 -2.27 12.86
N GLU A 131 -2.82 -2.30 13.95
CA GLU A 131 -3.11 -1.47 15.14
C GLU A 131 -1.83 -0.79 15.64
N ALA A 132 -1.80 0.54 15.59
CA ALA A 132 -0.69 1.35 16.10
C ALA A 132 -1.03 1.87 17.50
N PHE A 133 -0.15 1.61 18.47
CA PHE A 133 -0.21 2.20 19.80
C PHE A 133 0.89 3.26 19.93
N CYS A 134 0.54 4.45 20.40
CA CYS A 134 1.53 5.44 20.84
C CYS A 134 1.74 5.26 22.34
N ILE A 135 2.93 4.83 22.74
CA ILE A 135 3.36 4.84 24.15
C ILE A 135 4.19 6.11 24.34
N TRP A 136 3.73 7.01 25.21
CA TRP A 136 4.55 8.11 25.68
C TRP A 136 5.47 7.59 26.79
N SER A 137 6.78 7.47 26.51
CA SER A 137 7.79 7.16 27.52
C SER A 137 8.60 8.41 27.82
N PRO A 138 8.45 9.02 29.00
CA PRO A 138 9.35 10.06 29.47
C PRO A 138 10.45 9.34 30.24
N SER A 139 11.55 9.03 29.58
CA SER A 139 12.69 8.53 30.32
C SER A 139 14.01 8.91 29.68
N TRP A 140 14.72 9.84 30.32
CA TRP A 140 16.16 9.74 30.45
C TRP A 140 16.59 10.25 31.83
N THR A 141 16.93 9.34 32.73
CA THR A 141 17.86 9.59 33.83
C THR A 141 18.77 8.37 33.96
N GLY A 142 20.08 8.59 33.95
CA GLY A 142 21.06 7.55 34.23
C GLY A 142 21.01 7.18 35.71
N THR A 143 20.17 6.21 36.07
CA THR A 143 20.28 5.28 37.23
C THR A 143 19.08 4.32 37.23
N PRO A 144 19.22 3.09 37.78
CA PRO A 144 18.36 1.98 37.40
C PRO A 144 16.97 2.05 38.03
N ALA A 145 15.98 1.79 37.17
CA ALA A 145 14.71 1.12 37.42
C ALA A 145 13.96 1.47 38.72
N ARG A 146 12.97 2.35 38.59
CA ARG A 146 11.66 2.22 39.28
C ARG A 146 10.56 2.68 38.35
N CYS A 147 9.80 1.73 37.79
CA CYS A 147 8.61 2.00 37.01
C CYS A 147 7.50 2.52 37.93
N TRP A 148 6.98 3.72 37.65
CA TRP A 148 5.78 4.23 38.33
C TRP A 148 4.51 3.68 37.65
N PRO A 149 3.53 3.15 38.40
CA PRO A 149 2.29 2.64 37.84
C PRO A 149 1.29 3.80 37.72
N GLY A 150 1.25 4.44 36.55
CA GLY A 150 0.35 5.57 36.32
C GLY A 150 0.22 5.97 34.85
N GLY A 151 0.17 5.00 33.93
CA GLY A 151 -0.11 5.28 32.52
C GLY A 151 -1.62 5.33 32.27
N TYR A 152 -2.16 6.49 31.87
CA TYR A 152 -3.53 6.58 31.37
C TYR A 152 -3.58 6.14 29.90
N LEU A 153 -4.53 5.26 29.58
CA LEU A 153 -4.73 4.71 28.24
C LEU A 153 -5.82 5.52 27.51
N ILE A 154 -5.43 6.44 26.63
CA ILE A 154 -6.39 7.16 25.79
C ILE A 154 -6.51 6.41 24.45
N ARG A 155 -7.62 5.69 24.28
CA ARG A 155 -7.98 4.97 23.06
C ARG A 155 -8.55 5.92 22.02
N TRP A 156 -7.82 6.13 20.92
CA TRP A 156 -8.40 6.74 19.72
C TRP A 156 -8.76 5.65 18.71
N ARG A 157 -10.04 5.60 18.31
CA ARG A 157 -10.47 4.83 17.14
C ARG A 157 -10.25 5.73 15.93
N LEU A 158 -9.30 5.39 15.07
CA LEU A 158 -9.23 5.99 13.74
C LEU A 158 -10.44 5.50 12.95
N THR A 159 -11.54 6.24 13.02
CA THR A 159 -12.59 6.13 12.01
C THR A 159 -11.99 6.69 10.73
N SER A 160 -11.66 5.81 9.79
CA SER A 160 -11.18 6.19 8.46
C SER A 160 -12.25 7.01 7.76
N ALA A 161 -12.24 8.33 7.96
CA ALA A 161 -13.08 9.27 7.23
C ALA A 161 -12.39 9.55 5.89
N SER A 162 -13.05 9.09 4.82
CA SER A 162 -12.76 9.49 3.46
C SER A 162 -12.84 11.02 3.33
N ARG A 163 -11.81 11.62 2.73
CA ARG A 163 -11.86 12.93 2.05
C ARG A 163 -10.94 12.79 0.83
N ARG A 164 -11.53 12.60 -0.35
CA ARG A 164 -11.79 13.63 -1.38
C ARG A 164 -10.49 14.24 -1.89
#